data_AF-X6LLK3-F1
#
_entry.id   AF-X6LLK3-F1
#
_cell.length_a   1.000
_cell.length_b   1.000
_cell.length_c   1.000
_cell.angle_alpha   90.00
_cell.angle_beta   90.00
_cell.angle_gamma   90.00
#
_symmetry.space_group_name_H-M   'P 1'
#
loop_
_entity.id
_entity.type
_entity.pdbx_description
1 polymer ?
#
loop_
_entity_poly.entity_id
_entity_poly.type
_entity_poly.pdbx_seq_one_letter_code
_entity_poly.pdbx_strand_id
1 'polypeptide(L)'
;MTYLSNKSERAHDWTESDSKNDNLAKTEPGLGIILVGQTGVGKSSLIKAMTGVDVKISHDPKSGTTEVKFYKINGKNIYYVDTKGTSDSTSNEESQITLKTAMQQCFFSGVRQFKVIWIVAEPTRSTNEFQKQAQFIHNLGKEGKYNVWDCCLIIVKDSPYNCGAEGPVDAAKQYGAGGSTISKNIFGAKCVDWIEARFRTTQSTTAKSELEMCKALKSLKDDYKNYGIFTENELRKEVELRLNNIKSTELKCKLCKCKNCGIEGNDSYTTQRCHLKKSYTHPNWTTVRYHTDQSWVHPGRETIKTVSNDTIYDDINNIGGPAYLLHLHPGVHVARLFQSNERNITVMSCCDKDPNSSGCKYMCGHCKRNDSGCMSKRVCANCNGELGSTECHAICAECKKDWGTGPCR
;
A
#
# COMPACT_ATOMS: atom_id res chain seq x y z
N MET A 1 -35.00 -3.73 -5.91
CA MET A 1 -33.82 -3.98 -5.05
C MET A 1 -32.58 -3.84 -5.91
N THR A 2 -31.96 -2.67 -5.86
CA THR A 2 -30.81 -2.31 -6.69
C THR A 2 -29.55 -2.65 -5.91
N TYR A 3 -28.77 -3.64 -6.39
CA TYR A 3 -27.48 -3.99 -5.80
C TYR A 3 -26.45 -2.92 -6.17
N LEU A 4 -26.13 -2.06 -5.20
CA LEU A 4 -24.90 -1.28 -5.17
C LEU A 4 -23.77 -2.22 -4.70
N SER A 5 -22.95 -2.72 -5.62
CA SER A 5 -21.67 -3.35 -5.26
C SER A 5 -20.51 -2.43 -5.63
N ASN A 6 -20.09 -1.69 -4.60
CA ASN A 6 -18.77 -1.10 -4.37
C ASN A 6 -17.80 -1.06 -5.57
N LYS A 7 -17.73 0.12 -6.21
CA LYS A 7 -16.49 0.57 -6.85
C LYS A 7 -15.39 0.55 -5.79
N SER A 8 -14.36 -0.25 -6.01
CA SER A 8 -13.14 -0.24 -5.20
C SER A 8 -12.41 1.09 -5.41
N GLU A 9 -12.66 2.05 -4.52
CA GLU A 9 -11.77 3.19 -4.32
C GLU A 9 -10.46 2.69 -3.73
N ARG A 10 -9.38 2.73 -4.53
CA ARG A 10 -7.99 2.88 -4.07
C ARG A 10 -7.10 3.12 -5.28
N ALA A 11 -7.18 4.33 -5.80
CA ALA A 11 -6.17 4.83 -6.74
C ALA A 11 -4.89 5.08 -5.95
N HIS A 12 -3.86 4.30 -6.24
CA HIS A 12 -2.51 4.64 -5.85
C HIS A 12 -2.13 5.93 -6.58
N ASP A 13 -1.86 7.00 -5.83
CA ASP A 13 -1.50 8.28 -6.43
C ASP A 13 0.00 8.27 -6.76
N TRP A 14 0.33 7.64 -7.89
CA TRP A 14 1.65 7.61 -8.48
C TRP A 14 1.77 8.71 -9.53
N THR A 15 2.86 9.46 -9.52
CA THR A 15 3.25 10.30 -10.68
C THR A 15 4.28 9.57 -11.52
N GLU A 16 4.20 9.78 -12.84
CA GLU A 16 5.34 9.48 -13.71
C GLU A 16 6.55 10.26 -13.18
N SER A 17 7.68 9.57 -12.99
CA SER A 17 8.91 10.24 -12.56
C SER A 17 9.57 10.87 -13.79
N ASP A 18 9.84 12.17 -13.74
CA ASP A 18 10.62 12.92 -14.75
C ASP A 18 12.10 12.53 -14.82
N SER A 19 12.51 11.42 -14.16
CA SER A 19 13.85 10.89 -14.28
C SER A 19 14.04 10.30 -15.69
N LYS A 20 14.36 11.18 -16.64
CA LYS A 20 15.26 10.85 -17.73
C LYS A 20 16.53 10.28 -17.11
N ASN A 21 16.54 8.98 -16.88
CA ASN A 21 17.74 8.26 -16.50
C ASN A 21 18.62 8.13 -17.76
N ASP A 22 19.07 9.29 -18.26
CA ASP A 22 19.86 9.46 -19.49
C ASP A 22 21.21 8.72 -19.41
N ASN A 23 21.60 8.25 -18.21
CA ASN A 23 22.79 7.43 -18.01
C ASN A 23 22.58 5.93 -18.28
N LEU A 24 21.34 5.43 -18.35
CA LEU A 24 21.08 4.02 -18.72
C LEU A 24 20.98 3.81 -20.24
N ALA A 25 20.91 4.90 -21.01
CA ALA A 25 20.78 4.89 -22.47
C ALA A 25 22.09 4.54 -23.21
N LYS A 26 23.21 4.35 -22.50
CA LYS A 26 24.53 4.07 -23.12
C LYS A 26 24.94 2.60 -23.13
N THR A 27 24.18 1.72 -22.47
CA THR A 27 24.46 0.27 -22.45
C THR A 27 23.40 -0.49 -23.23
N GLU A 28 23.82 -1.51 -23.99
CA GLU A 28 22.87 -2.40 -24.67
C GLU A 28 21.83 -2.95 -23.67
N PRO A 29 20.53 -2.96 -24.01
CA PRO A 29 19.49 -3.40 -23.11
C PRO A 29 19.71 -4.86 -22.69
N GLY A 30 19.59 -5.14 -21.39
CA GLY A 30 19.74 -6.50 -20.87
C GLY A 30 18.60 -7.41 -21.30
N LEU A 31 18.91 -8.69 -21.48
CA LEU A 31 17.96 -9.76 -21.76
C LEU A 31 17.75 -10.64 -20.53
N GLY A 32 16.50 -10.77 -20.08
CA GLY A 32 16.10 -11.71 -19.03
C GLY A 32 15.58 -13.02 -19.63
N ILE A 33 15.96 -14.15 -19.06
CA ILE A 33 15.42 -15.47 -19.40
C ILE A 33 14.78 -16.02 -18.14
N ILE A 34 13.45 -16.05 -18.12
CA ILE A 34 12.65 -16.41 -16.94
C ILE A 34 12.29 -17.88 -17.01
N LEU A 35 12.61 -18.62 -15.95
CA LEU A 35 12.34 -20.06 -15.88
C LEU A 35 11.07 -20.30 -15.11
N VAL A 36 10.11 -20.98 -15.74
CA VAL A 36 8.82 -21.36 -15.14
C VAL A 36 8.72 -22.88 -15.12
N GLY A 37 8.13 -23.42 -14.06
CA GLY A 37 7.88 -24.85 -13.92
C GLY A 37 7.77 -25.27 -12.46
N GLN A 38 7.31 -26.50 -12.24
CA GLN A 38 7.11 -27.05 -10.89
C GLN A 38 8.43 -27.11 -10.10
N THR A 39 8.35 -27.18 -8.77
CA THR A 39 9.50 -27.52 -7.92
C THR A 39 10.04 -28.90 -8.25
N GLY A 40 11.37 -29.05 -8.26
CA GLY A 40 12.04 -30.30 -8.63
C GLY A 40 12.11 -30.61 -10.13
N VAL A 41 11.47 -29.81 -11.00
CA VAL A 41 11.50 -30.06 -12.45
C VAL A 41 12.88 -29.85 -13.07
N GLY A 42 13.79 -29.13 -12.40
CA GLY A 42 15.18 -28.94 -12.85
C GLY A 42 15.51 -27.55 -13.40
N LYS A 43 14.75 -26.51 -13.02
CA LYS A 43 15.04 -25.11 -13.36
C LYS A 43 16.48 -24.71 -12.97
N SER A 44 16.85 -24.90 -11.71
CA SER A 44 18.17 -24.54 -11.21
C SER A 44 19.30 -25.38 -11.85
N SER A 45 19.04 -26.65 -12.19
CA SER A 45 19.97 -27.50 -12.95
C SER A 45 20.21 -26.96 -14.35
N LEU A 46 19.14 -26.53 -15.05
CA LEU A 46 19.28 -25.88 -16.35
C LEU A 46 20.06 -24.56 -16.23
N ILE A 47 19.75 -23.71 -15.25
CA ILE A 47 20.48 -22.46 -15.03
C ILE A 47 21.97 -22.71 -14.80
N LYS A 48 22.32 -23.71 -13.98
CA LYS A 48 23.71 -24.11 -13.77
C LYS A 48 24.39 -24.51 -15.08
N ALA A 49 23.73 -25.33 -15.90
CA ALA A 49 24.25 -25.72 -17.21
C ALA A 49 24.43 -24.51 -18.16
N MET A 50 23.49 -23.56 -18.16
CA MET A 50 23.54 -22.38 -19.03
C MET A 50 24.56 -21.33 -18.59
N THR A 51 24.72 -21.11 -17.28
CA THR A 51 25.53 -20.03 -16.72
C THR A 51 26.92 -20.48 -16.28
N GLY A 52 27.11 -21.77 -15.98
CA GLY A 52 28.31 -22.29 -15.33
C GLY A 52 28.47 -21.86 -13.86
N VAL A 53 27.52 -21.11 -13.31
CA VAL A 53 27.54 -20.65 -11.91
C VAL A 53 26.98 -21.74 -11.01
N ASP A 54 27.62 -21.98 -9.87
CA ASP A 54 27.12 -22.97 -8.91
C ASP A 54 25.88 -22.41 -8.18
N VAL A 55 24.72 -22.91 -8.58
CA VAL A 55 23.43 -22.48 -8.03
C VAL A 55 23.23 -23.13 -6.67
N LYS A 56 23.40 -22.37 -5.58
CA LYS A 56 22.99 -22.82 -4.23
C LYS A 56 21.47 -22.95 -4.17
N ILE A 57 21.00 -24.19 -4.00
CA ILE A 57 19.64 -24.52 -3.60
C ILE A 57 19.50 -24.07 -2.13
N SER A 58 18.76 -23.01 -1.84
CA SER A 58 18.53 -22.54 -0.46
C SER A 58 17.31 -23.26 0.12
N HIS A 59 17.50 -23.87 1.29
CA HIS A 59 16.45 -24.42 2.15
C HIS A 59 16.45 -23.66 3.49
N ASP A 60 16.41 -22.32 3.47
CA ASP A 60 16.39 -21.53 4.71
C ASP A 60 14.98 -21.00 5.02
N PRO A 61 14.35 -21.36 6.17
CA PRO A 61 12.94 -21.06 6.46
C PRO A 61 12.70 -19.73 7.23
N LYS A 62 13.60 -18.75 7.21
CA LYS A 62 13.50 -17.55 8.09
C LYS A 62 13.70 -16.20 7.39
N SER A 63 12.79 -15.85 6.49
CA SER A 63 12.12 -14.53 6.42
C SER A 63 11.03 -14.65 5.34
N GLY A 64 10.09 -13.71 5.23
CA GLY A 64 9.02 -13.72 4.21
C GLY A 64 9.52 -13.55 2.77
N THR A 65 10.61 -14.22 2.39
CA THR A 65 11.35 -14.03 1.15
C THR A 65 10.73 -14.87 0.04
N THR A 66 10.14 -14.16 -0.91
CA THR A 66 9.76 -14.65 -2.24
C THR A 66 11.04 -14.81 -3.07
N GLU A 67 11.82 -15.87 -2.83
CA GLU A 67 13.17 -16.03 -3.40
C GLU A 67 13.18 -16.27 -4.92
N VAL A 68 12.93 -15.21 -5.69
CA VAL A 68 13.35 -15.10 -7.07
C VAL A 68 14.87 -14.88 -7.07
N LYS A 69 15.62 -15.66 -7.84
CA LYS A 69 17.09 -15.57 -7.93
C LYS A 69 17.54 -15.17 -9.33
N PHE A 70 18.59 -14.36 -9.40
CA PHE A 70 19.13 -13.79 -10.64
C PHE A 70 20.56 -14.26 -10.88
N TYR A 71 20.82 -14.76 -12.08
CA TYR A 71 22.15 -15.26 -12.47
C TYR A 71 22.57 -14.61 -13.79
N LYS A 72 23.61 -13.78 -13.74
CA LYS A 72 24.16 -13.12 -14.92
C LYS A 72 25.16 -14.05 -15.62
N ILE A 73 25.10 -14.13 -16.95
CA ILE A 73 26.16 -14.78 -17.73
C ILE A 73 27.38 -13.85 -17.77
N ASN A 74 28.55 -14.36 -17.39
CA ASN A 74 29.80 -13.59 -17.44
C ASN A 74 30.06 -13.04 -18.85
N GLY A 75 30.38 -11.75 -18.92
CA GLY A 75 30.69 -11.07 -20.18
C GLY A 75 29.49 -10.80 -21.10
N LYS A 76 28.26 -11.15 -20.71
CA LYS A 76 27.03 -10.86 -21.48
C LYS A 76 26.02 -10.10 -20.63
N ASN A 77 25.18 -9.28 -21.26
CA ASN A 77 24.05 -8.64 -20.58
C ASN A 77 22.81 -9.55 -20.57
N ILE A 78 22.99 -10.82 -20.20
CA ILE A 78 21.94 -11.84 -20.16
C ILE A 78 21.80 -12.36 -18.72
N TYR A 79 20.57 -12.42 -18.24
CA TYR A 79 20.22 -12.83 -16.88
C TYR A 79 19.25 -14.00 -16.92
N TYR A 80 19.56 -15.09 -16.22
CA TYR A 80 18.61 -16.15 -15.92
C TYR A 80 17.89 -15.86 -14.60
N VAL A 81 16.58 -15.98 -14.61
CA VAL A 81 15.71 -15.69 -13.46
C VAL A 81 15.05 -16.98 -13.02
N ASP A 82 15.48 -17.50 -11.87
CA ASP A 82 14.89 -18.67 -11.23
C ASP A 82 13.69 -18.22 -10.41
N THR A 83 12.49 -18.64 -10.80
CA THR A 83 11.28 -18.36 -10.03
C THR A 83 11.01 -19.48 -9.04
N LYS A 84 10.31 -19.17 -7.94
CA LYS A 84 9.73 -20.20 -7.08
C LYS A 84 8.88 -21.16 -7.94
N GLY A 85 8.91 -22.45 -7.63
CA GLY A 85 8.04 -23.40 -8.33
C GLY A 85 6.58 -23.11 -8.03
N THR A 86 5.73 -23.26 -9.05
CA THR A 86 4.28 -22.99 -8.95
C THR A 86 3.55 -23.95 -8.01
N SER A 87 4.12 -25.12 -7.72
CA SER A 87 3.64 -26.03 -6.68
C SER A 87 3.76 -25.44 -5.27
N ASP A 88 4.69 -24.51 -5.06
CA ASP A 88 4.96 -23.94 -3.75
C ASP A 88 4.18 -22.65 -3.53
N SER A 89 3.44 -22.18 -4.54
CA SER A 89 2.47 -21.09 -4.41
C SER A 89 1.11 -21.65 -3.99
N THR A 90 0.71 -21.35 -2.77
CA THR A 90 -0.55 -21.81 -2.18
C THR A 90 -1.76 -21.00 -2.68
N SER A 91 -1.50 -19.81 -3.24
CA SER A 91 -2.53 -18.88 -3.72
C SER A 91 -2.11 -18.13 -4.98
N ASN A 92 -3.10 -17.58 -5.71
CA ASN A 92 -2.86 -16.68 -6.84
C ASN A 92 -2.11 -15.41 -6.42
N GLU A 93 -2.27 -14.97 -5.17
CA GLU A 93 -1.58 -13.79 -4.64
C GLU A 93 -0.07 -14.00 -4.54
N GLU A 94 0.38 -15.16 -4.06
CA GLU A 94 1.81 -15.50 -3.99
C GLU A 94 2.46 -15.55 -5.38
N SER A 95 1.74 -16.07 -6.39
CA SER A 95 2.19 -16.08 -7.79
C SER A 95 2.31 -14.66 -8.34
N GLN A 96 1.37 -13.78 -8.01
CA GLN A 96 1.45 -12.36 -8.40
C GLN A 96 2.63 -11.66 -7.71
N ILE A 97 2.87 -11.91 -6.42
CA ILE A 97 4.03 -11.35 -5.72
C ILE A 97 5.32 -11.83 -6.38
N THR A 98 5.43 -13.12 -6.70
CA THR A 98 6.60 -13.70 -7.38
C THR A 98 6.83 -13.05 -8.74
N LEU A 99 5.77 -12.86 -9.53
CA LEU A 99 5.82 -12.17 -10.83
C LEU A 99 6.33 -10.75 -10.66
N LYS A 100 5.71 -10.00 -9.75
CA LYS A 100 6.05 -8.62 -9.43
C LYS A 100 7.52 -8.48 -9.01
N THR A 101 7.98 -9.31 -8.08
CA THR A 101 9.38 -9.34 -7.63
C THR A 101 10.34 -9.62 -8.79
N ALA A 102 10.04 -10.61 -9.64
CA ALA A 102 10.87 -10.95 -10.80
C ALA A 102 10.95 -9.79 -11.80
N MET A 103 9.82 -9.16 -12.14
CA MET A 103 9.79 -8.01 -13.06
C MET A 103 10.56 -6.81 -12.51
N GLN A 104 10.40 -6.49 -11.23
CA GLN A 104 11.14 -5.41 -10.58
C GLN A 104 12.65 -5.65 -10.60
N GLN A 105 13.10 -6.85 -10.22
CA GLN A 105 14.52 -7.19 -10.20
C GLN A 105 15.13 -7.17 -11.61
N CYS A 106 14.42 -7.67 -12.63
CA CYS A 106 14.82 -7.52 -14.03
C CYS A 106 15.03 -6.04 -14.37
N PHE A 107 14.04 -5.20 -14.09
CA PHE A 107 14.07 -3.79 -14.42
C PHE A 107 15.26 -3.05 -13.77
N PHE A 108 15.49 -3.25 -12.47
CA PHE A 108 16.61 -2.63 -11.76
C PHE A 108 17.98 -3.17 -12.21
N SER A 109 18.03 -4.38 -12.76
CA SER A 109 19.25 -4.98 -13.33
C SER A 109 19.55 -4.48 -14.76
N GLY A 110 18.78 -3.53 -15.28
CA GLY A 110 18.92 -3.03 -16.65
C GLY A 110 18.36 -3.98 -17.72
N VAL A 111 17.60 -5.00 -17.33
CA VAL A 111 16.86 -5.85 -18.28
C VAL A 111 15.70 -5.05 -18.86
N ARG A 112 15.60 -5.05 -20.18
CA ARG A 112 14.52 -4.36 -20.92
C ARG A 112 13.77 -5.29 -21.86
N GLN A 113 14.29 -6.48 -22.08
CA GLN A 113 13.66 -7.52 -22.87
C GLN A 113 13.67 -8.83 -22.10
N PHE A 114 12.70 -9.70 -22.34
CA PHE A 114 12.73 -11.04 -21.77
C PHE A 114 12.23 -12.13 -22.71
N LYS A 115 12.66 -13.36 -22.39
CA LYS A 115 12.22 -14.64 -22.94
C LYS A 115 11.81 -15.54 -21.78
N VAL A 116 11.00 -16.56 -22.06
CA VAL A 116 10.53 -17.53 -21.07
C VAL A 116 11.00 -18.92 -21.46
N ILE A 117 11.51 -19.68 -20.49
CA ILE A 117 11.68 -21.13 -20.60
C ILE A 117 10.68 -21.77 -19.65
N TRP A 118 9.76 -22.55 -20.20
CA TRP A 118 8.79 -23.32 -19.43
C TRP A 118 9.20 -24.80 -19.41
N ILE A 119 9.69 -25.27 -18.25
CA ILE A 119 10.08 -26.66 -18.06
C ILE A 119 8.91 -27.43 -17.46
N VAL A 120 8.53 -28.53 -18.12
CA VAL A 120 7.41 -29.40 -17.75
C VAL A 120 7.89 -30.85 -17.66
N ALA A 121 7.27 -31.66 -16.80
CA ALA A 121 7.56 -33.09 -16.68
C ALA A 121 6.26 -33.90 -16.70
N GLU A 122 6.30 -35.09 -17.31
CA GLU A 122 5.14 -35.97 -17.45
C GLU A 122 4.93 -36.94 -16.27
N PRO A 123 3.67 -37.38 -16.04
CA PRO A 123 2.45 -36.66 -16.31
C PRO A 123 2.05 -36.01 -14.99
N THR A 124 2.28 -34.70 -14.81
CA THR A 124 1.51 -34.00 -13.78
C THR A 124 0.05 -34.07 -14.21
N ARG A 125 -0.68 -35.08 -13.70
CA ARG A 125 -2.13 -35.31 -13.85
C ARG A 125 -2.98 -34.12 -13.38
N SER A 126 -2.35 -33.05 -12.90
CA SER A 126 -2.97 -31.81 -12.50
C SER A 126 -2.95 -30.84 -13.67
N THR A 127 -4.00 -30.89 -14.49
CA THR A 127 -4.33 -29.82 -15.46
C THR A 127 -4.23 -28.45 -14.79
N ASN A 128 -4.67 -28.34 -13.54
CA ASN A 128 -4.59 -27.11 -12.74
C ASN A 128 -3.16 -26.56 -12.58
N GLU A 129 -2.14 -27.40 -12.52
CA GLU A 129 -0.75 -26.93 -12.37
C GLU A 129 -0.25 -26.27 -13.66
N PHE A 130 -0.52 -26.90 -14.81
CA PHE A 130 -0.23 -26.29 -16.10
C PHE A 130 -1.03 -25.01 -16.32
N GLN A 131 -2.29 -24.95 -15.86
CA GLN A 131 -3.09 -23.73 -15.91
C GLN A 131 -2.47 -22.60 -15.09
N LYS A 132 -2.01 -22.88 -13.85
CA LYS A 132 -1.34 -21.88 -13.01
C LYS A 132 -0.04 -21.36 -13.66
N GLN A 133 0.77 -22.27 -14.22
CA GLN A 133 1.99 -21.92 -14.92
C GLN A 133 1.70 -21.10 -16.18
N ALA A 134 0.71 -21.49 -16.98
CA ALA A 134 0.32 -20.77 -18.18
C ALA A 134 -0.26 -19.40 -17.87
N GLN A 135 -1.06 -19.27 -16.80
CA GLN A 135 -1.56 -18.00 -16.32
C GLN A 135 -0.42 -17.07 -15.89
N PHE A 136 0.58 -17.60 -15.18
CA PHE A 136 1.77 -16.85 -14.80
C PHE A 136 2.52 -16.33 -16.03
N ILE A 137 2.77 -17.19 -17.02
CA ILE A 137 3.43 -16.83 -18.27
C ILE A 137 2.61 -15.78 -19.03
N HIS A 138 1.31 -15.97 -19.15
CA HIS A 138 0.40 -14.99 -19.77
C HIS A 138 0.52 -13.61 -19.11
N ASN A 139 0.50 -13.58 -17.77
CA ASN A 139 0.62 -12.33 -17.02
C ASN A 139 1.98 -11.66 -17.18
N LEU A 140 3.07 -12.41 -17.41
CA LEU A 140 4.39 -11.81 -17.67
C LEU A 140 4.39 -10.92 -18.91
N GLY A 141 3.73 -11.36 -19.99
CA GLY A 141 3.73 -10.63 -21.26
C GLY A 141 2.46 -9.83 -21.55
N LYS A 142 1.56 -9.67 -20.59
CA LYS A 142 0.28 -8.96 -20.77
C LYS A 142 0.45 -7.52 -21.28
N GLU A 143 1.53 -6.86 -20.88
CA GLU A 143 1.86 -5.48 -21.30
C GLU A 143 2.87 -5.42 -22.46
N GLY A 144 3.39 -6.58 -22.88
CA GLY A 144 4.41 -6.72 -23.91
C GLY A 144 3.91 -6.38 -25.31
N LYS A 145 4.84 -6.07 -26.22
CA LYS A 145 4.54 -5.78 -27.63
C LYS A 145 4.11 -7.04 -28.39
N TYR A 146 4.74 -8.17 -28.08
CA TYR A 146 4.46 -9.46 -28.70
C TYR A 146 3.67 -10.35 -27.75
N ASN A 147 2.94 -11.30 -28.33
CA ASN A 147 2.36 -12.40 -27.57
C ASN A 147 3.49 -13.14 -26.84
N VAL A 148 3.36 -13.31 -25.52
CA VAL A 148 4.38 -13.96 -24.68
C VAL A 148 4.75 -15.37 -25.16
N TRP A 149 3.80 -16.05 -25.80
CA TRP A 149 3.97 -17.39 -26.31
C TRP A 149 4.91 -17.46 -27.53
N ASP A 150 5.08 -16.36 -28.28
CA ASP A 150 6.13 -16.23 -29.31
C ASP A 150 7.54 -16.12 -28.71
N CYS A 151 7.62 -15.83 -27.41
CA CYS A 151 8.85 -15.62 -26.64
C CYS A 151 9.08 -16.74 -25.61
N CYS A 152 8.28 -17.81 -25.67
CA CYS A 152 8.30 -18.92 -24.73
C CYS A 152 8.83 -20.18 -25.40
N LEU A 153 9.86 -20.78 -24.81
CA LEU A 153 10.41 -22.09 -25.15
C LEU A 153 9.92 -23.11 -24.12
N ILE A 154 9.25 -24.17 -24.56
CA ILE A 154 8.74 -25.24 -23.70
C ILE A 154 9.69 -26.45 -23.80
N ILE A 155 10.16 -26.93 -22.66
CA ILE A 155 11.04 -28.09 -22.53
C ILE A 155 10.29 -29.19 -21.79
N VAL A 156 9.98 -30.29 -22.49
CA VAL A 156 9.38 -31.48 -21.89
C VAL A 156 10.49 -32.38 -21.38
N LYS A 157 10.70 -32.36 -20.07
CA LYS A 157 11.75 -33.12 -19.40
C LYS A 157 11.46 -34.62 -19.43
N ASP A 158 12.54 -35.38 -19.60
CA ASP A 158 12.56 -36.85 -19.57
C ASP A 158 11.69 -37.52 -20.64
N SER A 159 11.24 -36.75 -21.62
CA SER A 159 10.43 -37.21 -22.75
C SER A 159 11.26 -37.25 -24.03
N PRO A 160 11.29 -38.40 -24.75
CA PRO A 160 11.76 -38.43 -26.13
C PRO A 160 10.70 -37.78 -27.03
N TYR A 161 11.13 -36.88 -27.93
CA TYR A 161 10.24 -36.09 -28.80
C TYR A 161 9.28 -35.15 -28.05
N ASN A 162 8.36 -34.51 -28.78
CA ASN A 162 7.32 -33.65 -28.20
C ASN A 162 6.21 -34.43 -27.47
N CYS A 163 6.45 -35.70 -27.14
CA CYS A 163 5.52 -36.53 -26.37
C CYS A 163 5.28 -35.87 -25.00
N GLY A 164 4.02 -35.77 -24.60
CA GLY A 164 3.66 -35.18 -23.31
C GLY A 164 3.53 -33.67 -23.24
N ALA A 165 3.63 -33.00 -24.39
CA ALA A 165 3.38 -31.57 -24.45
C ALA A 165 1.88 -31.20 -24.46
N GLU A 166 0.96 -32.16 -24.58
CA GLU A 166 -0.48 -31.89 -24.76
C GLU A 166 -1.06 -31.01 -23.64
N GLY A 167 -0.83 -31.37 -22.38
CA GLY A 167 -1.30 -30.58 -21.24
C GLY A 167 -0.78 -29.13 -21.22
N PRO A 168 0.54 -28.91 -21.30
CA PRO A 168 1.14 -27.57 -21.42
C PRO A 168 0.66 -26.79 -22.64
N VAL A 169 0.51 -27.45 -23.80
CA VAL A 169 0.02 -26.85 -25.05
C VAL A 169 -1.42 -26.38 -24.89
N ASP A 170 -2.29 -27.21 -24.32
CA ASP A 170 -3.69 -26.89 -24.14
C ASP A 170 -3.88 -25.79 -23.10
N ALA A 171 -3.07 -25.79 -22.03
CA ALA A 171 -3.02 -24.67 -21.10
C ALA A 171 -2.57 -23.37 -21.79
N ALA A 172 -1.50 -23.40 -22.58
CA ALA A 172 -1.05 -22.23 -23.32
C ALA A 172 -2.13 -21.70 -24.30
N LYS A 173 -2.81 -22.58 -25.03
CA LYS A 173 -3.91 -22.20 -25.95
C LYS A 173 -5.04 -21.48 -25.22
N GLN A 174 -5.41 -21.94 -24.02
CA GLN A 174 -6.44 -21.27 -23.20
C GLN A 174 -6.06 -19.83 -22.82
N TYR A 175 -4.75 -19.53 -22.78
CA TYR A 175 -4.22 -18.19 -22.53
C TYR A 175 -3.72 -17.48 -23.81
N GLY A 176 -4.31 -17.82 -24.97
CA GLY A 176 -4.17 -17.07 -26.22
C GLY A 176 -2.92 -17.42 -27.03
N ALA A 177 -2.32 -18.58 -26.82
CA ALA A 177 -1.19 -19.03 -27.60
C ALA A 177 -1.62 -19.55 -28.98
N GLY A 178 -0.94 -19.09 -30.04
CA GLY A 178 -1.19 -19.56 -31.41
C GLY A 178 -0.69 -20.98 -31.62
N GLY A 179 -1.54 -21.86 -32.18
CA GLY A 179 -1.22 -23.29 -32.33
C GLY A 179 0.09 -23.56 -33.07
N SER A 180 0.35 -22.85 -34.17
CA SER A 180 1.57 -23.02 -34.97
C SER A 180 2.84 -22.45 -34.31
N THR A 181 2.72 -21.43 -33.45
CA THR A 181 3.85 -20.86 -32.69
C THR A 181 4.33 -21.87 -31.64
N ILE A 182 3.41 -22.36 -30.81
CA ILE A 182 3.74 -23.24 -29.69
C ILE A 182 4.42 -24.52 -30.19
N SER A 183 3.89 -25.14 -31.23
CA SER A 183 4.42 -26.40 -31.77
C SER A 183 5.87 -26.29 -32.24
N LYS A 184 6.33 -25.11 -32.67
CA LYS A 184 7.73 -24.87 -33.07
C LYS A 184 8.66 -24.65 -31.87
N ASN A 185 8.09 -24.18 -30.76
CA ASN A 185 8.81 -23.81 -29.56
C ASN A 185 8.77 -24.89 -28.48
N ILE A 186 8.42 -26.13 -28.81
CA ILE A 186 8.45 -27.28 -27.91
C ILE A 186 9.55 -28.24 -28.33
N PHE A 187 10.26 -28.80 -27.35
CA PHE A 187 10.97 -30.06 -27.53
C PHE A 187 11.06 -30.90 -26.27
N GLY A 188 11.12 -32.22 -26.47
CA GLY A 188 11.49 -33.17 -25.42
C GLY A 188 12.99 -33.22 -25.22
N ALA A 189 13.41 -33.26 -23.96
CA ALA A 189 14.80 -33.32 -23.58
C ALA A 189 15.04 -34.32 -22.45
N LYS A 190 15.90 -35.30 -22.72
CA LYS A 190 16.43 -36.26 -21.78
C LYS A 190 17.94 -36.07 -21.66
N CYS A 191 18.38 -35.54 -20.51
CA CYS A 191 19.80 -35.29 -20.25
C CYS A 191 20.45 -36.52 -19.61
N VAL A 192 21.37 -37.16 -20.32
CA VAL A 192 22.05 -38.38 -19.86
C VAL A 192 22.87 -38.11 -18.60
N ASP A 193 23.52 -36.96 -18.52
CA ASP A 193 24.36 -36.61 -17.37
C ASP A 193 23.53 -36.41 -16.10
N TRP A 194 22.30 -35.90 -16.24
CA TRP A 194 21.35 -35.76 -15.13
C TRP A 194 20.79 -37.12 -14.68
N ILE A 195 20.51 -38.02 -15.62
CA ILE A 195 20.11 -39.40 -15.31
C ILE A 195 21.24 -40.13 -14.58
N GLU A 196 22.47 -39.97 -15.06
CA GLU A 196 23.65 -40.57 -14.43
C GLU A 196 23.87 -40.04 -13.01
N ALA A 197 23.78 -38.73 -12.81
CA ALA A 197 23.86 -38.12 -11.49
C ALA A 197 22.75 -38.64 -10.55
N ARG A 198 21.51 -38.74 -11.04
CA ARG A 198 20.38 -39.33 -10.29
C ARG A 198 20.62 -40.79 -9.94
N PHE A 199 21.19 -41.58 -10.86
CA PHE A 199 21.52 -42.97 -10.60
C PHE A 199 22.59 -43.11 -9.51
N ARG A 200 23.66 -42.29 -9.58
CA ARG A 200 24.72 -42.29 -8.56
C ARG A 200 24.20 -41.97 -7.16
N THR A 201 23.22 -41.07 -7.04
CA THR A 201 22.68 -40.68 -5.74
C THR A 201 21.62 -41.63 -5.22
N THR A 202 20.73 -42.13 -6.07
CA THR A 202 19.57 -42.93 -5.64
C THR A 202 19.77 -44.44 -5.72
N GLN A 203 20.74 -44.90 -6.52
CA GLN A 203 20.92 -46.30 -6.90
C GLN A 203 19.64 -46.97 -7.43
N SER A 204 18.71 -46.18 -7.98
CA SER A 204 17.43 -46.66 -8.48
C SER A 204 17.61 -47.58 -9.70
N THR A 205 16.95 -48.74 -9.68
CA THR A 205 16.90 -49.70 -10.80
C THR A 205 16.28 -49.08 -12.05
N THR A 206 15.30 -48.19 -11.89
CA THR A 206 14.70 -47.42 -12.99
C THR A 206 15.70 -46.44 -13.61
N ALA A 207 16.47 -45.73 -12.78
CA ALA A 207 17.51 -44.83 -13.30
C ALA A 207 18.63 -45.61 -14.01
N LYS A 208 18.94 -46.83 -13.56
CA LYS A 208 19.90 -47.72 -14.21
C LYS A 208 19.44 -48.14 -15.60
N SER A 209 18.22 -48.64 -15.74
CA SER A 209 17.68 -49.07 -17.04
C SER A 209 17.54 -47.90 -18.02
N GLU A 210 17.10 -46.74 -17.54
CA GLU A 210 17.08 -45.51 -18.36
C GLU A 210 18.47 -45.10 -18.86
N LEU A 211 19.49 -45.17 -17.99
CA LEU A 211 20.86 -44.83 -18.34
C LEU A 211 21.44 -45.80 -19.36
N GLU A 212 21.21 -47.10 -19.19
CA GLU A 212 21.63 -48.14 -20.14
C GLU A 212 20.98 -47.93 -21.51
N MET A 213 19.68 -47.65 -21.55
CA MET A 213 18.97 -47.31 -22.78
C MET A 213 19.54 -46.06 -23.46
N CYS A 214 19.79 -44.99 -22.70
CA CYS A 214 20.39 -43.77 -23.26
C CYS A 214 21.79 -43.99 -23.82
N LYS A 215 22.60 -44.83 -23.14
CA LYS A 215 23.95 -45.21 -23.59
C LYS A 215 23.89 -46.07 -24.86
N ALA A 216 22.96 -47.00 -24.94
CA ALA A 216 22.72 -47.82 -26.12
C ALA A 216 22.23 -46.99 -27.32
N LEU A 217 21.35 -46.01 -27.10
CA LEU A 217 20.92 -45.11 -28.18
C LEU A 217 22.06 -44.20 -28.66
N LYS A 218 22.93 -43.73 -27.76
CA LYS A 218 24.13 -42.96 -28.12
C LYS A 218 25.13 -43.75 -28.97
N SER A 219 25.23 -45.07 -28.80
CA SER A 219 26.15 -45.88 -29.61
C SER A 219 25.66 -46.12 -31.05
N LEU A 220 24.41 -45.80 -31.36
CA LEU A 220 23.83 -45.89 -32.72
C LEU A 220 24.21 -44.72 -33.65
N LYS A 221 25.13 -43.83 -33.25
CA LYS A 221 25.56 -42.61 -33.97
C LYS A 221 24.41 -41.61 -34.21
N ASP A 222 24.67 -40.55 -34.99
CA ASP A 222 24.13 -39.17 -34.94
C ASP A 222 22.61 -38.93 -34.75
N ASP A 223 21.77 -39.96 -34.85
CA ASP A 223 20.32 -39.85 -34.73
C ASP A 223 19.79 -39.75 -33.29
N TYR A 224 20.55 -40.05 -32.25
CA TYR A 224 20.04 -40.03 -30.86
C TYR A 224 19.51 -38.65 -30.42
N LYS A 225 19.97 -37.56 -31.05
CA LYS A 225 19.45 -36.20 -30.83
C LYS A 225 18.02 -36.05 -31.35
N ASN A 226 17.68 -36.74 -32.43
CA ASN A 226 16.30 -36.81 -32.95
C ASN A 226 15.37 -37.49 -31.94
N TYR A 227 15.90 -38.35 -31.07
CA TYR A 227 15.17 -38.96 -29.95
C TYR A 227 15.13 -38.07 -28.68
N GLY A 228 15.61 -36.83 -28.74
CA GLY A 228 15.61 -35.90 -27.61
C GLY A 228 16.62 -36.25 -26.52
N ILE A 229 17.66 -37.04 -26.82
CA ILE A 229 18.69 -37.42 -25.86
C ILE A 229 19.91 -36.51 -26.01
N PHE A 230 20.37 -35.93 -24.89
CA PHE A 230 21.44 -34.93 -24.88
C PHE A 230 22.46 -35.22 -23.77
N THR A 231 23.74 -34.90 -24.00
CA THR A 231 24.63 -34.48 -22.89
C THR A 231 24.22 -33.10 -22.37
N GLU A 232 24.70 -32.70 -21.21
CA GLU A 232 24.48 -31.36 -20.65
C GLU A 232 24.98 -30.27 -21.60
N ASN A 233 26.16 -30.45 -22.19
CA ASN A 233 26.71 -29.53 -23.18
C ASN A 233 25.87 -29.44 -24.47
N GLU A 234 25.30 -30.55 -24.92
CA GLU A 234 24.43 -30.57 -26.10
C GLU A 234 23.07 -29.97 -25.81
N LEU A 235 22.48 -30.26 -24.65
CA LEU A 235 21.24 -29.65 -24.20
C LEU A 235 21.40 -28.14 -24.11
N ARG A 236 22.51 -27.67 -23.53
CA ARG A 236 22.85 -26.25 -23.49
C ARG A 236 22.86 -25.63 -24.89
N LYS A 237 23.60 -26.23 -25.84
CA LYS A 237 23.69 -25.72 -27.22
C LYS A 237 22.33 -25.70 -27.91
N GLU A 238 21.51 -26.73 -27.71
CA GLU A 238 20.16 -26.81 -28.28
C GLU A 238 19.23 -25.73 -27.70
N VAL A 239 19.28 -25.52 -26.37
CA VAL A 239 18.52 -24.45 -25.70
C VAL A 239 18.99 -23.07 -26.19
N GLU A 240 20.29 -22.81 -26.29
CA GLU A 240 20.83 -21.55 -26.84
C GLU A 240 20.36 -21.32 -28.29
N LEU A 241 20.44 -22.35 -29.14
CA LEU A 241 20.00 -22.29 -30.54
C LEU A 241 18.50 -21.93 -30.63
N ARG A 242 17.65 -22.61 -29.87
CA ARG A 242 16.20 -22.34 -29.86
C ARG A 242 15.87 -20.99 -29.28
N LEU A 243 16.54 -20.59 -28.19
CA LEU A 243 16.40 -19.26 -27.62
C LEU A 243 16.75 -18.18 -28.64
N ASN A 244 17.77 -18.36 -29.46
CA ASN A 244 18.14 -17.38 -30.51
C ASN A 244 17.08 -17.27 -31.60
N ASN A 245 16.30 -18.33 -31.87
CA ASN A 245 15.26 -18.37 -32.90
C ASN A 245 13.89 -17.87 -32.44
N ILE A 246 13.65 -17.73 -31.13
CA ILE A 246 12.42 -17.16 -30.59
C ILE A 246 12.55 -15.65 -30.38
N LYS A 247 11.42 -14.94 -30.45
CA LYS A 247 11.35 -13.49 -30.23
C LYS A 247 11.66 -13.18 -28.76
N SER A 248 12.06 -11.95 -28.48
CA SER A 248 11.99 -11.37 -27.12
C SER A 248 10.84 -10.38 -27.08
N THR A 249 10.24 -10.20 -25.90
CA THR A 249 9.23 -9.16 -25.66
C THR A 249 9.78 -8.12 -24.69
N GLU A 250 9.33 -6.88 -24.84
CA GLU A 250 9.79 -5.77 -24.01
C GLU A 250 9.21 -5.88 -22.60
N LEU A 251 10.09 -5.67 -21.62
CA LEU A 251 9.68 -5.42 -20.25
C LEU A 251 9.26 -3.95 -20.17
N LYS A 252 7.97 -3.67 -20.40
CA LYS A 252 7.44 -2.33 -20.15
C LYS A 252 7.41 -2.09 -18.66
N CYS A 253 8.23 -1.17 -18.21
CA CYS A 253 8.15 -0.65 -16.86
C CYS A 253 8.11 0.85 -16.91
N LYS A 254 6.98 1.43 -16.50
CA LYS A 254 6.91 2.85 -16.19
C LYS A 254 7.46 3.01 -14.78
N LEU A 255 8.56 3.74 -14.66
CA LEU A 255 9.03 4.16 -13.35
C LEU A 255 8.05 5.22 -12.87
N CYS A 256 7.42 4.94 -11.75
CA CYS A 256 6.53 5.85 -11.09
C CYS A 256 7.10 6.18 -9.71
N LYS A 257 6.80 7.37 -9.21
CA LYS A 257 7.15 7.79 -7.86
C LYS A 257 5.88 7.84 -7.02
N CYS A 258 5.86 7.14 -5.88
CA CYS A 258 4.73 7.21 -4.96
C CYS A 258 4.69 8.65 -4.42
N LYS A 259 3.64 9.43 -4.72
CA LYS A 259 3.56 10.85 -4.30
C LYS A 259 3.69 11.02 -2.78
N ASN A 260 3.33 9.99 -2.02
CA ASN A 260 3.33 10.02 -0.56
C ASN A 260 4.71 9.74 0.06
N CYS A 261 5.43 8.71 -0.39
CA CYS A 261 6.69 8.30 0.24
C CYS A 261 7.94 8.50 -0.63
N GLY A 262 7.78 8.96 -1.87
CA GLY A 262 8.89 9.22 -2.79
C GLY A 262 9.61 7.96 -3.30
N ILE A 263 9.16 6.75 -2.95
CA ILE A 263 9.73 5.50 -3.46
C ILE A 263 9.46 5.41 -4.96
N GLU A 264 10.51 5.13 -5.71
CA GLU A 264 10.45 4.87 -7.14
C GLU A 264 10.24 3.37 -7.41
N GLY A 265 9.28 3.06 -8.27
CA GLY A 265 8.94 1.70 -8.65
C GLY A 265 7.89 1.68 -9.74
N ASN A 266 7.64 0.52 -10.33
CA ASN A 266 6.52 0.40 -11.27
C ASN A 266 5.22 0.12 -10.49
N ASP A 267 4.19 0.94 -10.70
CA ASP A 267 2.85 0.74 -10.11
C ASP A 267 2.30 -0.66 -10.42
N SER A 268 2.46 -1.14 -11.66
CA SER A 268 2.04 -2.49 -12.07
C SER A 268 2.77 -3.60 -11.32
N TYR A 269 4.02 -3.37 -10.87
CA TYR A 269 4.88 -4.41 -10.29
C TYR A 269 5.30 -4.19 -8.85
N THR A 270 4.84 -3.14 -8.18
CA THR A 270 5.13 -2.95 -6.77
C THR A 270 4.32 -3.92 -5.90
N THR A 271 5.04 -4.71 -5.10
CA THR A 271 4.49 -5.53 -4.01
C THR A 271 4.30 -4.68 -2.76
N GLN A 272 5.11 -3.63 -2.61
CA GLN A 272 5.00 -2.67 -1.53
C GLN A 272 3.83 -1.74 -1.80
N ARG A 273 2.75 -1.99 -1.06
CA ARG A 273 1.62 -1.09 -1.00
C ARG A 273 2.04 0.06 -0.08
N CYS A 274 2.52 1.19 -0.64
CA CYS A 274 2.76 2.39 0.16
C CYS A 274 1.40 2.87 0.71
N HIS A 275 1.15 2.59 2.00
CA HIS A 275 0.05 3.11 2.81
C HIS A 275 -1.36 2.98 2.20
N LEU A 276 -1.96 1.78 2.25
CA LEU A 276 -3.28 1.54 1.64
C LEU A 276 -4.44 2.36 2.23
N LYS A 277 -4.31 2.85 3.46
CA LYS A 277 -5.37 3.59 4.14
C LYS A 277 -4.77 4.64 5.04
N LYS A 278 -5.11 5.91 4.81
CA LYS A 278 -4.84 6.99 5.76
C LYS A 278 -5.64 6.70 7.03
N SER A 279 -4.95 6.66 8.15
CA SER A 279 -5.57 6.78 9.46
C SER A 279 -5.03 8.06 10.08
N TYR A 280 -5.84 8.73 10.89
CA TYR A 280 -5.39 9.90 11.63
C TYR A 280 -5.23 9.53 13.09
N THR A 281 -4.12 9.94 13.69
CA THR A 281 -3.90 9.82 15.13
C THR A 281 -3.58 11.17 15.72
N HIS A 282 -3.81 11.25 17.02
CA HIS A 282 -3.49 12.40 17.85
C HIS A 282 -2.38 11.93 18.79
N PRO A 283 -1.10 12.13 18.42
CA PRO A 283 0.02 11.55 19.15
C PRO A 283 0.18 12.14 20.55
N ASN A 284 -0.21 13.40 20.72
CA ASN A 284 -0.08 14.14 21.97
C ASN A 284 -1.42 14.78 22.35
N TRP A 285 -2.00 14.32 23.46
CA TRP A 285 -3.17 14.93 24.05
C TRP A 285 -2.76 15.90 25.13
N THR A 286 -3.27 17.12 25.06
CA THR A 286 -3.24 18.06 26.17
C THR A 286 -4.64 18.26 26.71
N THR A 287 -4.73 18.51 28.00
CA THR A 287 -6.01 18.80 28.65
C THR A 287 -6.19 20.31 28.66
N VAL A 288 -7.09 20.81 27.81
CA VAL A 288 -7.50 22.21 27.87
C VAL A 288 -8.77 22.30 28.70
N ARG A 289 -8.77 23.22 29.66
CA ARG A 289 -9.89 23.47 30.56
C ARG A 289 -10.60 24.75 30.14
N TYR A 290 -11.91 24.70 30.01
CA TYR A 290 -12.74 25.85 29.61
C TYR A 290 -14.09 25.82 30.37
N HIS A 291 -14.80 26.94 30.37
CA HIS A 291 -16.12 27.11 30.99
C HIS A 291 -17.12 27.59 29.92
N THR A 292 -18.36 27.13 30.00
CA THR A 292 -19.40 27.38 28.99
C THR A 292 -20.26 28.61 29.27
N ASP A 293 -20.34 29.08 30.52
CA ASP A 293 -21.22 30.21 30.90
C ASP A 293 -20.55 31.19 31.86
N GLN A 294 -20.85 32.48 31.66
CA GLN A 294 -20.30 33.62 32.41
C GLN A 294 -21.44 34.28 33.20
N SER A 295 -21.23 34.60 34.48
CA SER A 295 -22.23 35.30 35.31
C SER A 295 -21.61 36.45 36.11
N TRP A 296 -22.43 37.48 36.34
CA TRP A 296 -22.08 38.67 37.12
C TRP A 296 -22.48 38.47 38.59
N VAL A 297 -21.61 38.84 39.53
CA VAL A 297 -21.87 38.68 40.98
C VAL A 297 -21.57 39.96 41.77
N HIS A 298 -22.28 40.18 42.89
CA HIS A 298 -22.00 41.24 43.86
C HIS A 298 -21.12 40.69 44.99
N PRO A 299 -19.83 41.06 45.09
CA PRO A 299 -18.94 40.58 46.13
C PRO A 299 -19.06 41.37 47.45
N GLY A 300 -19.81 42.48 47.47
CA GLY A 300 -20.13 43.22 48.70
C GLY A 300 -21.21 42.54 49.52
N ARG A 301 -21.42 42.97 50.77
CA ARG A 301 -22.55 42.51 51.60
C ARG A 301 -23.74 43.45 51.41
N GLU A 302 -24.95 42.95 51.66
CA GLU A 302 -26.14 43.81 51.76
C GLU A 302 -25.99 44.80 52.92
N THR A 303 -26.36 46.04 52.68
CA THR A 303 -26.34 47.14 53.65
C THR A 303 -27.63 47.95 53.53
N ILE A 304 -28.12 48.46 54.65
CA ILE A 304 -29.32 49.30 54.67
C ILE A 304 -28.89 50.76 54.56
N LYS A 305 -29.44 51.47 53.57
CA LYS A 305 -29.31 52.93 53.45
C LYS A 305 -30.67 53.58 53.68
N THR A 306 -30.69 54.59 54.54
CA THR A 306 -31.86 55.46 54.74
C THR A 306 -31.79 56.57 53.69
N VAL A 307 -32.83 56.69 52.88
CA VAL A 307 -32.92 57.76 51.86
C VAL A 307 -34.04 58.70 52.27
N SER A 308 -33.72 59.98 52.50
CA SER A 308 -34.71 61.03 52.69
C SER A 308 -35.22 61.49 51.33
N ASN A 309 -36.53 61.48 51.11
CA ASN A 309 -37.16 61.92 49.87
C ASN A 309 -37.25 63.46 49.77
N ASP A 310 -36.15 64.18 49.98
CA ASP A 310 -36.15 65.66 49.96
C ASP A 310 -35.88 66.28 48.57
N THR A 311 -36.00 65.52 47.48
CA THR A 311 -35.85 66.05 46.12
C THR A 311 -37.01 65.63 45.21
N ILE A 312 -38.11 66.38 45.29
CA ILE A 312 -39.01 66.61 44.17
C ILE A 312 -39.22 68.13 44.06
N TYR A 313 -38.20 68.83 43.57
CA TYR A 313 -38.34 70.14 42.92
C TYR A 313 -37.11 70.32 42.05
N ASP A 314 -37.24 69.95 40.79
CA ASP A 314 -36.52 70.53 39.65
C ASP A 314 -37.12 69.92 38.38
N ASP A 315 -38.33 70.38 37.99
CA ASP A 315 -38.82 70.28 36.61
C ASP A 315 -40.15 71.05 36.36
N ILE A 316 -40.29 72.29 36.88
CA ILE A 316 -41.36 73.22 36.44
C ILE A 316 -40.77 74.59 36.10
N ASN A 317 -39.75 74.61 35.25
CA ASN A 317 -39.22 75.84 34.62
C ASN A 317 -39.41 75.80 33.09
N ASN A 318 -40.59 75.42 32.60
CA ASN A 318 -40.87 75.55 31.17
C ASN A 318 -42.33 75.71 30.75
N ILE A 319 -43.08 76.62 31.39
CA ILE A 319 -44.25 77.25 30.75
C ILE A 319 -44.25 78.74 31.10
N GLY A 320 -43.87 79.56 30.12
CA GLY A 320 -44.02 81.01 30.20
C GLY A 320 -45.50 81.41 30.15
N GLY A 321 -45.90 82.27 31.08
CA GLY A 321 -47.20 82.95 31.08
C GLY A 321 -47.30 83.88 32.29
N PRO A 322 -47.69 85.16 32.13
CA PRO A 322 -47.60 86.16 33.19
C PRO A 322 -48.65 85.97 34.28
N ALA A 323 -48.24 86.31 35.50
CA ALA A 323 -48.98 86.23 36.74
C ALA A 323 -50.26 87.09 36.74
N TYR A 324 -51.36 86.48 37.20
CA TYR A 324 -52.47 87.22 37.80
C TYR A 324 -52.39 87.10 39.32
N LEU A 325 -52.23 88.25 39.97
CA LEU A 325 -52.40 88.45 41.41
C LEU A 325 -53.83 88.05 41.81
N LEU A 326 -53.97 87.11 42.74
CA LEU A 326 -55.22 86.85 43.44
C LEU A 326 -55.00 87.16 44.92
N HIS A 327 -55.55 88.30 45.35
CA HIS A 327 -55.70 88.66 46.76
C HIS A 327 -56.64 87.64 47.43
N LEU A 328 -56.16 87.00 48.50
CA LEU A 328 -57.02 86.30 49.45
C LEU A 328 -56.86 86.90 50.85
N HIS A 329 -58.03 87.05 51.49
CA HIS A 329 -58.34 87.66 52.78
C HIS A 329 -57.58 87.06 53.97
N PRO A 330 -57.49 87.77 55.12
CA PRO A 330 -56.90 87.27 56.35
C PRO A 330 -57.87 86.31 57.04
N GLY A 331 -57.43 85.08 57.33
CA GLY A 331 -58.25 84.16 58.13
C GLY A 331 -57.97 82.66 58.05
N VAL A 332 -56.90 82.19 57.39
CA VAL A 332 -56.60 80.75 57.34
C VAL A 332 -55.15 80.46 57.75
N HIS A 333 -54.96 79.97 58.97
CA HIS A 333 -53.72 79.29 59.36
C HIS A 333 -53.78 77.84 58.87
N VAL A 334 -53.07 77.53 57.79
CA VAL A 334 -52.78 76.12 57.43
C VAL A 334 -51.45 75.74 58.07
N ALA A 335 -51.50 75.05 59.20
CA ALA A 335 -50.33 74.35 59.74
C ALA A 335 -50.03 73.15 58.83
N ARG A 336 -48.97 73.24 58.02
CA ARG A 336 -48.42 72.06 57.31
C ARG A 336 -47.52 71.29 58.28
N LEU A 337 -48.01 70.13 58.71
CA LEU A 337 -47.21 69.05 59.24
C LEU A 337 -46.33 68.50 58.11
N PHE A 338 -45.02 68.75 58.14
CA PHE A 338 -44.08 67.98 57.34
C PHE A 338 -43.76 66.69 58.09
N GLN A 339 -44.38 65.58 57.69
CA GLN A 339 -43.88 64.24 58.03
C GLN A 339 -42.86 63.86 56.95
N SER A 340 -41.58 63.87 57.30
CA SER A 340 -40.52 63.28 56.48
C SER A 340 -40.69 61.76 56.46
N ASN A 341 -41.15 61.22 55.34
CA ASN A 341 -41.22 59.77 55.14
C ASN A 341 -39.83 59.24 54.77
N GLU A 342 -39.00 58.96 55.77
CA GLU A 342 -37.76 58.20 55.56
C GLU A 342 -38.09 56.74 55.21
N ARG A 343 -37.50 56.22 54.13
CA ARG A 343 -37.56 54.79 53.81
C ARG A 343 -36.16 54.21 53.83
N ASN A 344 -36.04 53.07 54.51
CA ASN A 344 -34.83 52.25 54.48
C ASN A 344 -34.89 51.34 53.26
N ILE A 345 -33.87 51.39 52.41
CA ILE A 345 -33.69 50.48 51.28
C ILE A 345 -32.44 49.62 51.48
N THR A 346 -32.52 48.35 51.10
CA THR A 346 -31.39 47.42 51.13
C THR A 346 -30.64 47.53 49.80
N VAL A 347 -29.33 47.77 49.86
CA VAL A 347 -28.45 47.88 48.70
C VAL A 347 -27.14 47.12 48.92
N MET A 348 -26.47 46.70 47.85
CA MET A 348 -25.18 46.03 47.92
C MET A 348 -24.05 47.03 48.18
N SER A 349 -23.26 46.81 49.22
CA SER A 349 -22.17 47.71 49.61
C SER A 349 -21.09 47.91 48.55
N CYS A 350 -21.01 47.03 47.54
CA CYS A 350 -20.05 47.18 46.45
C CYS A 350 -20.41 48.27 45.44
N CYS A 351 -21.69 48.58 45.26
CA CYS A 351 -22.13 49.42 44.15
C CYS A 351 -23.44 50.19 44.39
N ASP A 352 -24.00 50.10 45.60
CA ASP A 352 -25.26 50.74 46.01
C ASP A 352 -26.47 50.39 45.13
N LYS A 353 -26.42 49.26 44.41
CA LYS A 353 -27.56 48.74 43.63
C LYS A 353 -28.39 47.76 44.45
N ASP A 354 -29.61 47.53 43.97
CA ASP A 354 -30.51 46.50 44.50
C ASP A 354 -29.82 45.12 44.51
N PRO A 355 -29.96 44.32 45.58
CA PRO A 355 -29.39 42.98 45.67
C PRO A 355 -29.79 42.03 44.53
N ASN A 356 -30.97 42.25 43.93
CA ASN A 356 -31.48 41.44 42.82
C ASN A 356 -31.01 41.94 41.44
N SER A 357 -30.24 43.03 41.38
CA SER A 357 -29.66 43.52 40.12
C SER A 357 -28.45 42.67 39.70
N SER A 358 -28.06 42.77 38.42
CA SER A 358 -26.85 42.12 37.92
C SER A 358 -25.59 42.64 38.63
N GLY A 359 -24.70 41.71 38.99
CA GLY A 359 -23.53 41.93 39.83
C GLY A 359 -22.56 43.02 39.38
N CYS A 360 -21.83 43.61 40.33
CA CYS A 360 -20.88 44.71 40.08
C CYS A 360 -19.47 44.25 39.62
N LYS A 361 -19.15 42.94 39.64
CA LYS A 361 -17.86 42.39 39.14
C LYS A 361 -18.04 41.09 38.34
N TYR A 362 -17.07 40.86 37.45
CA TYR A 362 -17.01 39.73 36.51
C TYR A 362 -16.09 38.60 37.02
N MET A 363 -16.48 37.33 36.93
CA MET A 363 -15.62 36.19 37.32
C MET A 363 -15.64 35.01 36.34
N CYS A 364 -14.48 34.34 36.16
CA CYS A 364 -14.27 33.10 35.39
C CYS A 364 -13.71 31.99 36.31
N GLY A 365 -14.24 30.77 36.21
CA GLY A 365 -14.07 29.74 37.25
C GLY A 365 -12.76 28.96 37.26
N HIS A 366 -11.95 28.92 36.19
CA HIS A 366 -10.88 27.91 36.15
C HIS A 366 -9.70 28.20 37.10
N CYS A 367 -9.40 29.46 37.37
CA CYS A 367 -8.24 29.83 38.16
C CYS A 367 -8.63 30.51 39.47
N LYS A 368 -9.45 29.76 40.23
CA LYS A 368 -9.49 29.70 41.70
C LYS A 368 -10.68 30.43 42.33
N ARG A 369 -11.87 30.21 41.75
CA ARG A 369 -13.10 31.01 41.90
C ARG A 369 -14.28 30.05 41.63
N ASN A 370 -15.08 29.69 42.65
CA ASN A 370 -15.54 28.30 42.83
C ASN A 370 -16.91 27.91 42.23
N ASP A 371 -17.18 26.65 41.85
CA ASP A 371 -16.41 25.58 41.18
C ASP A 371 -17.39 24.42 40.84
N SER A 372 -18.36 24.67 39.96
CA SER A 372 -19.22 23.64 39.38
C SER A 372 -19.52 23.97 37.92
N GLY A 373 -18.54 23.75 37.04
CA GLY A 373 -18.70 24.00 35.61
C GLY A 373 -17.43 23.81 34.75
N CYS A 374 -16.28 23.51 35.37
CA CYS A 374 -15.04 23.38 34.62
C CYS A 374 -15.02 22.08 33.81
N MET A 375 -15.25 22.19 32.50
CA MET A 375 -15.12 21.06 31.59
C MET A 375 -13.68 20.99 31.10
N SER A 376 -13.07 19.82 31.25
CA SER A 376 -11.81 19.50 30.59
C SER A 376 -12.11 18.79 29.28
N LYS A 377 -11.67 19.36 28.15
CA LYS A 377 -11.59 18.61 26.90
C LYS A 377 -10.16 18.18 26.66
N ARG A 378 -10.01 16.92 26.23
CA ARG A 378 -8.76 16.46 25.63
C ARG A 378 -8.73 16.97 24.20
N VAL A 379 -7.72 17.78 23.90
CA VAL A 379 -7.46 18.30 22.57
C VAL A 379 -6.06 17.90 22.11
N CYS A 380 -5.86 17.70 20.81
CA CYS A 380 -4.55 17.44 20.24
C CYS A 380 -3.65 18.65 20.52
N ALA A 381 -2.47 18.45 21.10
CA ALA A 381 -1.51 19.53 21.34
C ALA A 381 -1.01 20.19 20.04
N ASN A 382 -1.14 19.49 18.89
CA ASN A 382 -0.68 20.00 17.60
C ASN A 382 -1.78 20.72 16.79
N CYS A 383 -3.03 20.25 16.81
CA CYS A 383 -4.11 20.83 15.97
C CYS A 383 -5.29 21.43 16.76
N ASN A 384 -5.29 21.35 18.10
CA ASN A 384 -6.42 21.70 18.97
C ASN A 384 -7.74 20.94 18.70
N GLY A 385 -7.73 19.92 17.86
CA GLY A 385 -8.88 19.07 17.57
C GLY A 385 -9.28 18.22 18.79
N GLU A 386 -10.60 18.09 19.01
CA GLU A 386 -11.15 17.31 20.12
C GLU A 386 -10.97 15.79 19.92
N LEU A 387 -11.09 15.02 21.01
CA LEU A 387 -11.14 13.56 20.98
C LEU A 387 -12.26 13.08 20.03
N GLY A 388 -11.89 12.48 18.90
CA GLY A 388 -12.84 12.06 17.85
C GLY A 388 -12.86 12.95 16.61
N SER A 389 -12.15 14.08 16.62
CA SER A 389 -11.92 14.88 15.40
C SER A 389 -11.02 14.14 14.40
N THR A 390 -11.27 14.34 13.11
CA THR A 390 -10.71 13.52 12.03
C THR A 390 -9.29 13.91 11.60
N GLU A 391 -8.66 14.94 12.16
CA GLU A 391 -7.48 15.56 11.53
C GLU A 391 -6.43 16.06 12.55
N CYS A 392 -5.36 15.31 12.82
CA CYS A 392 -4.15 15.88 13.47
C CYS A 392 -2.83 15.34 12.91
N HIS A 393 -2.70 14.02 12.73
CA HIS A 393 -1.47 13.42 12.19
C HIS A 393 -1.80 12.21 11.31
N ALA A 394 -1.39 12.22 10.04
CA ALA A 394 -1.68 11.11 9.13
C ALA A 394 -0.66 9.98 9.33
N ILE A 395 -1.15 8.75 9.48
CA ILE A 395 -0.34 7.52 9.61
C ILE A 395 -0.87 6.40 8.69
N CYS A 396 -0.03 5.40 8.37
CA CYS A 396 -0.44 4.15 7.71
C CYS A 396 -1.42 3.40 8.63
N ALA A 397 -2.66 3.14 8.20
CA ALA A 397 -3.60 2.38 9.02
C ALA A 397 -3.10 0.96 9.34
N GLU A 398 -2.26 0.40 8.46
CA GLU A 398 -1.67 -0.94 8.59
C GLU A 398 -0.43 -0.94 9.50
N CYS A 399 0.65 -0.22 9.15
CA CYS A 399 1.91 -0.29 9.92
C CYS A 399 2.07 0.76 11.04
N LYS A 400 1.10 1.67 11.20
CA LYS A 400 1.09 2.78 12.17
C LYS A 400 2.25 3.78 12.10
N LYS A 401 3.13 3.69 11.11
CA LYS A 401 4.15 4.72 10.83
C LYS A 401 3.53 5.96 10.22
N ASP A 402 4.24 7.08 10.36
CA ASP A 402 3.90 8.35 9.74
C ASP A 402 3.62 8.21 8.24
N TRP A 403 2.59 8.88 7.78
CA TRP A 403 2.22 8.87 6.38
C TRP A 403 3.33 9.50 5.54
N GLY A 404 3.89 8.73 4.60
CA GLY A 404 4.99 9.16 3.76
C GLY A 404 6.39 8.75 4.22
N THR A 405 6.56 8.08 5.37
CA THR A 405 7.90 7.67 5.86
C THR A 405 8.36 6.28 5.39
N GLY A 406 8.25 6.01 4.08
CA GLY A 406 8.70 4.75 3.48
C GLY A 406 7.68 3.59 3.57
N PRO A 407 8.05 2.36 3.18
CA PRO A 407 7.09 1.29 2.95
C PRO A 407 6.55 0.66 4.25
N CYS A 408 5.27 0.25 4.24
CA CYS A 408 4.66 -0.54 5.32
C CYS A 408 5.26 -1.96 5.25
N ARG A 409 5.90 -2.43 6.34
CA ARG A 409 6.54 -3.75 6.44
C ARG A 409 5.53 -4.82 6.84
#